data_AF-A0A937KW49-F1
#
_entry.id   AF-A0A937KW49-F1
#
_cell.length_a   1.000
_cell.length_b   1.000
_cell.length_c   1.000
_cell.angle_alpha   90.00
_cell.angle_beta   90.00
_cell.angle_gamma   90.00
#
_symmetry.space_group_name_H-M   'P 1'
#
loop_
_entity.id
_entity.type
_entity.pdbx_description
1 polymer ?
#
loop_
_entity_poly.entity_id
_entity_poly.type
_entity_poly.pdbx_seq_one_letter_code
_entity_poly.pdbx_strand_id
1 'polypeptide(L)'
;MFVDTTPFIIALVVTFAFLICVAIWNNFNAPPPPQKAPPIDPGPSRTREILARFSEFYMNLNPQGEVIFDIGILPDPKQHIVHALYVGFDESENEEERLAIERGLRAIVTFQERVGEYPIKRQFSETEKILDQDNNNEDQDIYNDKNYNLLEEEEFSRFSTLRDEELEVHFQHLKIEISED
;
A
#
# COMPACT_ATOMS: atom_id res chain seq x y z
N MET A 1 25.50 50.99 -65.43
CA MET A 1 26.74 50.46 -64.84
C MET A 1 26.37 49.14 -64.17
N PHE A 2 26.78 48.00 -64.72
CA PHE A 2 26.52 46.70 -64.09
C PHE A 2 27.46 46.55 -62.90
N VAL A 3 26.92 46.35 -61.70
CA VAL A 3 27.71 46.09 -60.50
C VAL A 3 28.22 44.66 -60.61
N ASP A 4 29.54 44.48 -60.57
CA ASP A 4 30.14 43.16 -60.54
C ASP A 4 29.85 42.49 -59.18
N THR A 5 28.87 41.59 -59.15
CA THR A 5 28.44 40.85 -57.96
C THR A 5 29.27 39.59 -57.71
N THR A 6 30.23 39.27 -58.57
CA THR A 6 31.11 38.10 -58.46
C THR A 6 31.80 37.98 -57.09
N PRO A 7 32.41 39.03 -56.50
CA PRO A 7 33.05 38.91 -55.18
C PRO A 7 32.05 38.58 -54.06
N PHE A 8 30.82 39.08 -54.14
CA PHE A 8 29.77 38.79 -53.17
C PHE A 8 29.31 37.32 -53.25
N ILE A 9 29.11 36.81 -54.46
CA ILE A 9 28.74 35.40 -54.69
C ILE A 9 29.85 34.47 -54.19
N ILE A 10 31.12 34.79 -54.46
CA ILE A 10 32.26 34.00 -53.97
C ILE A 10 32.29 33.99 -52.44
N ALA A 11 32.10 35.14 -51.79
CA ALA A 11 32.07 35.22 -50.32
C ALA A 11 30.94 34.37 -49.72
N LEU A 12 29.75 34.37 -50.33
CA LEU A 12 28.62 33.56 -49.88
C LEU A 12 28.93 32.06 -50.00
N VAL A 13 29.49 31.62 -51.13
CA VAL A 13 29.84 30.20 -51.33
C VAL A 13 30.92 29.75 -50.35
N VAL A 14 31.95 30.57 -50.11
CA VAL A 14 33.04 30.23 -49.18
C VAL A 14 32.54 30.15 -47.74
N THR A 15 31.72 31.12 -47.31
CA THR A 15 31.16 31.11 -45.95
C THR A 15 30.21 29.94 -45.74
N PHE A 16 29.38 29.62 -46.74
CA PHE A 16 28.49 28.46 -46.68
C PHE A 16 29.25 27.13 -46.60
N ALA A 17 30.31 26.98 -47.42
CA ALA A 17 31.17 25.79 -47.37
C ALA A 17 31.83 25.63 -45.99
N PHE A 18 32.32 26.72 -45.40
CA PHE A 18 32.95 26.70 -44.08
C PHE A 18 31.96 26.28 -42.98
N LEU A 19 30.73 26.81 -43.00
CA LEU A 19 29.68 26.44 -42.04
C LEU A 19 29.31 24.96 -42.13
N ILE A 20 29.24 24.40 -43.34
CA ILE A 20 29.00 22.96 -43.53
C ILE A 20 30.15 22.14 -42.95
N CYS A 21 31.41 22.51 -43.20
CA CYS A 21 32.56 21.81 -42.63
C CYS A 21 32.54 21.83 -41.10
N VAL A 22 32.22 22.98 -40.48
CA VAL A 22 32.09 23.12 -39.03
C VAL A 22 30.94 22.27 -38.48
N ALA A 23 29.78 22.25 -39.14
CA ALA A 23 28.64 21.44 -38.72
C ALA A 23 28.95 19.94 -38.76
N ILE A 24 29.61 19.47 -39.82
CA ILE A 24 30.04 18.07 -39.96
C ILE A 24 31.06 17.73 -38.87
N TRP A 25 32.07 18.58 -38.66
CA TRP A 25 33.07 18.38 -37.60
C TRP A 25 32.46 18.31 -36.20
N ASN A 26 31.49 19.18 -35.92
CA ASN A 26 30.80 19.19 -34.64
C ASN A 26 29.95 17.92 -34.44
N ASN A 27 29.31 17.42 -35.49
CA ASN A 27 28.52 16.20 -35.43
C ASN A 27 29.38 14.95 -35.20
N PHE A 28 30.55 14.85 -35.84
CA PHE A 28 31.49 13.73 -35.63
C PHE A 28 32.12 13.73 -34.23
N ASN A 29 32.36 14.91 -33.66
CA ASN A 29 32.96 15.05 -32.34
C ASN A 29 31.93 15.21 -31.20
N ALA A 30 30.64 15.17 -31.54
CA ALA A 30 29.60 15.22 -30.53
C ALA A 30 29.72 13.97 -29.64
N PRO A 31 29.68 14.12 -28.31
CA PRO A 31 29.58 12.95 -27.44
C PRO A 31 28.33 12.16 -27.82
N PRO A 32 28.38 10.81 -27.78
CA PRO A 32 27.19 10.01 -28.04
C PRO A 32 26.07 10.46 -27.08
N PRO A 33 24.80 10.45 -27.54
CA PRO A 33 23.70 10.75 -26.65
C PRO A 33 23.80 9.84 -25.42
N PRO A 34 23.53 10.36 -24.20
CA PRO A 34 23.58 9.54 -23.01
C PRO A 34 22.72 8.30 -23.24
N GLN A 35 23.33 7.12 -23.08
CA GLN A 35 22.60 5.87 -23.19
C GLN A 35 21.45 5.95 -22.19
N LYS A 36 20.21 5.72 -22.65
CA LYS A 36 19.09 5.51 -21.72
C LYS A 36 19.55 4.43 -20.75
N ALA A 37 19.49 4.73 -19.45
CA ALA A 37 19.77 3.73 -18.45
C ALA A 37 18.97 2.45 -18.79
N PRO A 38 19.56 1.26 -18.65
CA PRO A 38 18.79 0.03 -18.78
C PRO A 38 17.55 0.15 -17.88
N PRO A 39 16.38 -0.35 -18.32
CA PRO A 39 15.20 -0.35 -17.47
C PRO A 39 15.61 -0.95 -16.13
N ILE A 40 15.55 -0.14 -15.08
CA ILE A 40 15.79 -0.59 -13.73
C ILE A 40 14.71 -1.64 -13.52
N ASP A 41 15.08 -2.90 -13.27
CA ASP A 41 14.12 -3.91 -12.85
C ASP A 41 13.32 -3.26 -11.70
N PRO A 42 12.02 -3.01 -11.86
CA PRO A 42 11.28 -2.32 -10.83
C PRO A 42 11.38 -3.25 -9.62
N GLY A 43 12.10 -2.79 -8.59
CA GLY A 43 11.98 -3.36 -7.26
C GLY A 43 10.49 -3.43 -6.90
N PRO A 44 10.12 -4.20 -5.86
CA PRO A 44 8.73 -4.29 -5.44
C PRO A 44 8.14 -2.88 -5.39
N SER A 45 7.03 -2.67 -6.11
CA SER A 45 6.38 -1.36 -6.14
C SER A 45 6.15 -0.92 -4.69
N ARG A 46 6.16 0.39 -4.43
CA ARG A 46 5.94 0.92 -3.07
C ARG A 46 4.68 0.29 -2.42
N THR A 47 3.65 0.04 -3.22
CA THR A 47 2.44 -0.72 -2.85
C THR A 47 2.77 -2.11 -2.32
N ARG A 48 3.53 -2.92 -3.07
CA ARG A 48 3.91 -4.28 -2.67
C ARG A 48 4.75 -4.30 -1.39
N GLU A 49 5.63 -3.31 -1.21
CA GLU A 49 6.41 -3.18 0.02
C GLU A 49 5.52 -2.87 1.25
N ILE A 50 4.57 -1.94 1.10
CA ILE A 50 3.61 -1.61 2.17
C ILE A 50 2.77 -2.85 2.53
N LEU A 51 2.23 -3.55 1.52
CA LEU A 51 1.43 -4.76 1.74
C LEU A 51 2.23 -5.88 2.41
N ALA A 52 3.48 -6.08 2.00
CA ALA A 52 4.36 -7.09 2.60
C ALA A 52 4.63 -6.78 4.08
N ARG A 53 4.97 -5.53 4.41
CA ARG A 53 5.22 -5.10 5.80
C ARG A 53 3.96 -5.19 6.66
N PHE A 54 2.81 -4.80 6.12
CA PHE A 54 1.54 -4.94 6.84
C PHE A 54 1.18 -6.40 7.10
N SER A 55 1.33 -7.27 6.09
CA SER A 55 1.07 -8.71 6.21
C SER A 55 1.97 -9.34 7.27
N GLU A 56 3.28 -9.11 7.22
CA GLU A 56 4.23 -9.61 8.21
C GLU A 56 3.90 -9.11 9.62
N PHE A 57 3.61 -7.81 9.75
CA PHE A 57 3.22 -7.21 11.02
C PHE A 57 1.97 -7.85 11.61
N TYR A 58 0.91 -8.02 10.81
CA TYR A 58 -0.35 -8.59 11.27
C TYR A 58 -0.23 -10.08 11.64
N MET A 59 0.56 -10.85 10.89
CA MET A 59 0.84 -12.25 11.22
C MET A 59 1.61 -12.37 12.54
N ASN A 60 2.54 -11.45 12.80
CA ASN A 60 3.30 -11.42 14.05
C ASN A 60 2.45 -10.97 15.26
N LEU A 61 1.42 -10.13 15.03
CA LEU A 61 0.44 -9.78 16.07
C LEU A 61 -0.40 -10.99 16.51
N ASN A 62 -0.70 -11.91 15.58
CA ASN A 62 -1.48 -13.13 15.80
C ASN A 62 -2.73 -12.91 16.69
N PRO A 63 -3.66 -12.01 16.29
CA PRO A 63 -4.79 -11.63 17.13
C PRO A 63 -5.68 -12.84 17.42
N GLN A 64 -5.94 -13.08 18.71
CA GLN A 64 -6.81 -14.14 19.18
C GLN A 64 -8.18 -13.56 19.59
N GLY A 65 -9.23 -13.95 18.88
CA GLY A 65 -10.60 -13.49 19.08
C GLY A 65 -10.87 -12.10 18.52
N GLU A 66 -11.98 -11.49 18.93
CA GLU A 66 -12.30 -10.10 18.55
C GLU A 66 -11.47 -9.11 19.36
N VAL A 67 -10.44 -8.56 18.73
CA VAL A 67 -9.51 -7.58 19.31
C VAL A 67 -9.49 -6.33 18.46
N ILE A 68 -9.44 -5.18 19.12
CA ILE A 68 -9.34 -3.87 18.46
C ILE A 68 -8.06 -3.19 18.93
N PHE A 69 -7.23 -2.78 17.98
CA PHE A 69 -5.91 -2.19 18.21
C PHE A 69 -5.93 -0.69 17.94
N ASP A 70 -4.99 0.05 18.53
CA ASP A 70 -4.82 1.45 18.19
C ASP A 70 -4.09 1.62 16.86
N ILE A 71 -4.50 2.58 16.04
CA ILE A 71 -3.80 2.85 14.76
C ILE A 71 -2.32 3.21 14.94
N GLY A 72 -1.91 3.68 16.11
CA GLY A 72 -0.54 4.10 16.41
C GLY A 72 0.49 2.96 16.38
N ILE A 73 0.05 1.70 16.44
CA ILE A 73 0.95 0.54 16.36
C ILE A 73 1.25 0.08 14.94
N LEU A 74 0.53 0.60 13.93
CA LEU A 74 0.68 0.19 12.54
C LEU A 74 2.09 0.51 12.00
N PRO A 75 2.64 -0.34 11.13
CA PRO A 75 3.97 -0.13 10.54
C PRO A 75 4.00 1.05 9.57
N ASP A 76 2.85 1.39 8.98
CA ASP A 76 2.64 2.50 8.07
C ASP A 76 1.33 3.22 8.44
N PRO A 77 1.16 4.51 8.08
CA PRO A 77 -0.10 5.21 8.27
C PRO A 77 -1.28 4.42 7.67
N LYS A 78 -2.39 4.29 8.42
CA LYS A 78 -3.57 3.50 8.00
C LYS A 78 -4.02 3.82 6.57
N GLN A 79 -4.05 5.10 6.20
CA GLN A 79 -4.41 5.56 4.85
C GLN A 79 -3.49 5.01 3.75
N HIS A 80 -2.18 4.87 4.01
CA HIS A 80 -1.25 4.30 3.04
C HIS A 80 -1.47 2.80 2.85
N ILE A 81 -1.78 2.08 3.93
CA ILE A 81 -2.09 0.64 3.88
C ILE A 81 -3.40 0.42 3.13
N VAL A 82 -4.46 1.16 3.45
CA VAL A 82 -5.75 1.10 2.76
C VAL A 82 -5.58 1.41 1.26
N HIS A 83 -4.86 2.48 0.93
CA HIS A 83 -4.59 2.80 -0.47
C HIS A 83 -3.81 1.68 -1.18
N ALA A 84 -2.83 1.09 -0.50
CA ALA A 84 -2.07 -0.02 -1.06
C ALA A 84 -2.94 -1.27 -1.27
N LEU A 85 -3.90 -1.54 -0.39
CA LEU A 85 -4.89 -2.61 -0.54
C LEU A 85 -5.80 -2.34 -1.76
N TYR A 86 -6.26 -1.10 -1.96
CA TYR A 86 -7.08 -0.76 -3.13
C TYR A 86 -6.32 -0.93 -4.45
N VAL A 87 -5.11 -0.39 -4.53
CA VAL A 87 -4.26 -0.58 -5.71
C VAL A 87 -3.95 -2.07 -5.91
N GLY A 88 -3.66 -2.80 -4.83
CA GLY A 88 -3.43 -4.23 -4.88
C GLY A 88 -4.64 -5.01 -5.40
N PHE A 89 -5.85 -4.62 -5.01
CA PHE A 89 -7.09 -5.24 -5.51
C PHE A 89 -7.28 -4.98 -7.01
N ASP A 90 -7.11 -3.73 -7.45
CA ASP A 90 -7.24 -3.34 -8.86
C ASP A 90 -6.18 -4.00 -9.76
N GLU A 91 -4.97 -4.20 -9.23
CA GLU A 91 -3.86 -4.88 -9.91
C GLU A 91 -3.94 -6.41 -9.83
N SER A 92 -4.83 -6.98 -9.01
CA SER A 92 -4.94 -8.43 -8.82
C SER A 92 -5.47 -9.13 -10.07
N GLU A 93 -4.72 -10.11 -10.57
CA GLU A 93 -5.07 -10.85 -11.78
C GLU A 93 -5.89 -12.12 -11.47
N ASN A 94 -5.81 -12.62 -10.23
CA ASN A 94 -6.43 -13.87 -9.81
C ASN A 94 -7.27 -13.71 -8.54
N GLU A 95 -8.14 -14.69 -8.31
CA GLU A 95 -9.05 -14.70 -7.16
C GLU A 95 -8.31 -14.86 -5.83
N GLU A 96 -7.20 -15.59 -5.82
CA GLU A 96 -6.41 -15.82 -4.61
C GLU A 96 -5.81 -14.51 -4.06
N GLU A 97 -5.28 -13.68 -4.94
CA GLU A 97 -4.78 -12.33 -4.63
C GLU A 97 -5.92 -11.45 -4.13
N ARG A 98 -7.08 -11.44 -4.80
CA ARG A 98 -8.26 -10.68 -4.35
C ARG A 98 -8.69 -11.09 -2.95
N LEU A 99 -8.80 -12.38 -2.68
CA LEU A 99 -9.12 -12.91 -1.35
C LEU A 99 -8.04 -12.55 -0.31
N ALA A 100 -6.76 -12.51 -0.69
CA ALA A 100 -5.70 -12.06 0.21
C ALA A 100 -5.84 -10.57 0.56
N ILE A 101 -6.20 -9.73 -0.41
CA ILE A 101 -6.48 -8.32 -0.19
C ILE A 101 -7.74 -8.11 0.65
N GLU A 102 -8.80 -8.89 0.43
CA GLU A 102 -10.01 -8.87 1.25
C GLU A 102 -9.73 -9.21 2.71
N ARG A 103 -8.90 -10.22 2.98
CA ARG A 103 -8.41 -10.53 4.33
C ARG A 103 -7.63 -9.35 4.91
N GLY A 104 -6.81 -8.68 4.09
CA GLY A 104 -6.11 -7.46 4.48
C GLY A 104 -7.06 -6.31 4.86
N LEU A 105 -8.16 -6.13 4.14
CA LEU A 105 -9.20 -5.14 4.46
C LEU A 105 -9.92 -5.49 5.76
N ARG A 106 -10.24 -6.76 5.99
CA ARG A 106 -10.81 -7.23 7.27
C ARG A 106 -9.82 -7.05 8.44
N ALA A 107 -8.52 -7.17 8.18
CA ALA A 107 -7.49 -6.93 9.18
C ALA A 107 -7.33 -5.44 9.52
N ILE A 108 -7.27 -4.55 8.52
CA ILE A 108 -6.95 -3.12 8.76
C ILE A 108 -8.06 -2.39 9.53
N VAL A 109 -9.32 -2.81 9.40
CA VAL A 109 -10.45 -2.24 10.18
C VAL A 109 -10.39 -2.58 11.66
N THR A 110 -9.60 -3.58 12.07
CA THR A 110 -9.39 -3.85 13.51
C THR A 110 -8.55 -2.77 14.21
N PHE A 111 -7.91 -1.88 13.44
CA PHE A 111 -7.13 -0.77 13.97
C PHE A 111 -7.96 0.51 13.99
N GLN A 112 -8.34 0.97 15.17
CA GLN A 112 -9.23 2.12 15.37
C GLN A 112 -8.50 3.28 16.06
N GLU A 113 -9.01 4.49 15.84
CA GLU A 113 -8.51 5.68 16.55
C GLU A 113 -8.97 5.67 18.00
N ARG A 114 -8.15 6.24 18.89
CA ARG A 114 -8.49 6.48 20.31
C ARG A 114 -8.75 5.21 21.12
N VAL A 115 -8.11 4.10 20.75
CA VAL A 115 -8.12 2.87 21.53
C VAL A 115 -7.16 3.00 22.73
N GLY A 116 -6.00 3.64 22.51
CA GLY A 116 -5.00 3.88 23.53
C GLY A 116 -3.82 2.91 23.47
N GLU A 117 -3.11 2.74 24.59
CA GLU A 117 -1.86 1.95 24.61
C GLU A 117 -2.11 0.44 24.59
N TYR A 118 -3.20 -0.02 25.21
CA TYR A 118 -3.55 -1.44 25.29
C TYR A 118 -4.71 -1.77 24.34
N PRO A 119 -4.61 -2.86 23.56
CA PRO A 119 -5.70 -3.32 22.71
C PRO A 119 -6.96 -3.64 23.51
N ILE A 120 -8.11 -3.44 22.89
CA ILE A 120 -9.41 -3.65 23.50
C ILE A 120 -9.92 -5.06 23.17
N LYS A 121 -10.49 -5.75 24.16
CA LYS A 121 -11.22 -7.02 23.99
C LYS A 121 -12.57 -6.95 24.66
N ARG A 122 -13.54 -7.72 24.11
CA ARG A 122 -14.83 -7.94 24.76
C ARG A 122 -14.62 -8.70 26.08
N GLN A 123 -15.25 -8.23 27.15
CA GLN A 123 -15.33 -8.98 28.38
C GLN A 123 -16.33 -10.15 28.23
N PHE A 124 -15.83 -11.38 28.22
CA PHE A 124 -16.69 -12.58 28.26
C PHE A 124 -17.30 -12.76 29.66
N SER A 125 -18.58 -13.11 29.72
CA SER A 125 -19.22 -13.56 30.96
C SER A 125 -18.59 -14.86 31.47
N GLU A 126 -18.66 -15.14 32.78
CA GLU A 126 -18.14 -16.39 33.36
C GLU A 126 -18.76 -17.64 32.70
N THR A 127 -20.02 -17.56 32.26
CA THR A 127 -20.71 -18.64 31.56
C THR A 127 -20.24 -18.86 30.12
N GLU A 128 -19.84 -17.81 29.40
CA GLU A 128 -19.27 -17.93 28.05
C GLU A 128 -17.84 -18.46 28.09
N LYS A 129 -17.05 -18.06 29.11
CA LYS A 129 -15.69 -18.61 29.32
C LYS A 129 -15.68 -20.13 29.49
N ILE A 130 -16.73 -20.69 30.10
CA ILE A 130 -16.87 -22.14 30.31
C ILE A 130 -17.25 -22.86 29.01
N LEU A 131 -18.08 -22.24 28.16
CA LEU A 131 -18.48 -22.81 26.86
C LEU A 131 -17.33 -22.82 25.84
N ASP A 132 -16.46 -21.81 25.87
CA ASP A 132 -15.28 -21.75 24.99
C ASP A 132 -14.16 -22.71 25.40
N GLN A 133 -14.10 -23.11 26.67
CA GLN A 133 -13.11 -24.08 27.17
C GLN A 133 -13.34 -25.51 26.70
N ASP A 134 -14.59 -25.90 26.42
CA ASP A 134 -14.92 -27.28 26.00
C ASP A 134 -14.57 -27.57 24.51
N ASN A 135 -14.26 -26.54 23.71
CA ASN A 135 -14.03 -26.69 22.26
C ASN A 135 -12.56 -26.69 21.80
N ASN A 136 -11.59 -26.37 22.65
CA ASN A 136 -10.19 -26.26 22.23
C ASN A 136 -9.24 -27.05 23.15
N ASN A 137 -8.76 -28.19 22.65
CA ASN A 137 -7.65 -28.93 23.24
C ASN A 137 -6.36 -28.08 23.22
N GLU A 138 -5.71 -28.03 24.38
CA GLU A 138 -4.25 -27.90 24.59
C GLU A 138 -3.54 -26.76 23.83
N ASP A 139 -3.70 -25.53 24.33
CA ASP A 139 -2.62 -24.54 24.60
C ASP A 139 -3.26 -23.19 25.01
N GLN A 140 -4.17 -23.24 26.00
CA GLN A 140 -4.68 -22.04 26.65
C GLN A 140 -3.62 -21.55 27.63
N ASP A 141 -2.65 -20.79 27.12
CA ASP A 141 -1.97 -19.78 27.92
C ASP A 141 -3.08 -18.92 28.55
N ILE A 142 -3.33 -19.23 29.82
CA ILE A 142 -4.20 -18.52 30.75
C ILE A 142 -4.17 -17.03 30.41
N TYR A 143 -5.30 -16.55 29.88
CA TYR A 143 -5.68 -15.14 29.74
C TYR A 143 -4.64 -14.19 30.33
N ASN A 144 -3.73 -13.72 29.48
CA ASN A 144 -2.82 -12.63 29.82
C ASN A 144 -3.63 -11.32 29.81
N ASP A 145 -4.61 -11.25 30.72
CA ASP A 145 -5.59 -10.17 30.91
C ASP A 145 -4.93 -8.83 31.27
N LYS A 146 -3.61 -8.84 31.49
CA LYS A 146 -2.81 -7.67 31.85
C LYS A 146 -2.39 -6.80 30.66
N ASN A 147 -2.57 -7.28 29.43
CA ASN A 147 -2.16 -6.57 28.22
C ASN A 147 -3.36 -6.10 27.37
N TYR A 148 -4.59 -6.32 27.84
CA TYR A 148 -5.81 -5.91 27.14
C TYR A 148 -6.65 -5.03 28.04
N ASN A 149 -7.27 -4.00 27.45
CA ASN A 149 -8.36 -3.29 28.07
C ASN A 149 -9.65 -4.09 27.84
N LEU A 150 -10.15 -4.71 28.89
CA LEU A 150 -11.47 -5.34 28.89
C LEU A 150 -12.53 -4.25 28.97
N LEU A 151 -13.37 -4.15 27.95
CA LEU A 151 -14.51 -3.26 27.95
C LEU A 151 -15.82 -4.02 28.19
N GLU A 152 -16.76 -3.34 28.82
CA GLU A 152 -18.16 -3.79 28.89
C GLU A 152 -18.75 -3.91 27.49
N GLU A 153 -19.73 -4.80 27.33
CA GLU A 153 -20.31 -5.14 26.02
C GLU A 153 -20.85 -3.92 25.26
N GLU A 154 -21.47 -2.97 25.97
CA GLU A 154 -22.03 -1.76 25.35
C GLU A 154 -20.93 -0.84 24.78
N GLU A 155 -19.81 -0.68 25.48
CA GLU A 155 -18.69 0.13 25.01
C GLU A 155 -17.93 -0.57 23.88
N PHE A 156 -17.74 -1.89 23.98
CA PHE A 156 -17.14 -2.67 22.92
C PHE A 156 -17.99 -2.66 21.64
N SER A 157 -19.32 -2.73 21.78
CA SER A 157 -20.26 -2.70 20.67
C SER A 157 -20.08 -1.45 19.79
N ARG A 158 -19.77 -0.29 20.38
CA ARG A 158 -19.49 0.93 19.60
C ARG A 158 -18.30 0.78 18.67
N PHE A 159 -17.20 0.21 19.16
CA PHE A 159 -16.01 -0.01 18.33
C PHE A 159 -16.24 -1.11 17.29
N SER A 160 -17.01 -2.14 17.64
CA SER A 160 -17.42 -3.18 16.70
C SER A 160 -18.26 -2.62 15.55
N THR A 161 -19.26 -1.78 15.85
CA THR A 161 -20.08 -1.11 14.83
C THR A 161 -19.23 -0.22 13.93
N LEU A 162 -18.31 0.57 14.49
CA LEU A 162 -17.41 1.42 13.68
C LEU A 162 -16.51 0.59 12.75
N ARG A 163 -15.97 -0.53 13.25
CA ARG A 163 -15.17 -1.49 12.45
C ARG A 163 -16.00 -2.02 11.28
N ASP A 164 -17.24 -2.44 11.55
CA ASP A 164 -18.11 -3.06 10.55
C ASP A 164 -18.58 -2.04 9.51
N GLU A 165 -18.93 -0.82 9.93
CA GLU A 165 -19.25 0.30 9.04
C GLU A 165 -18.06 0.67 8.15
N GLU A 166 -16.85 0.72 8.69
CA GLU A 166 -15.63 1.00 7.91
C GLU A 166 -15.37 -0.12 6.88
N LEU A 167 -15.56 -1.38 7.28
CA LEU A 167 -15.40 -2.52 6.38
C LEU A 167 -16.40 -2.48 5.22
N GLU A 168 -17.66 -2.19 5.52
CA GLU A 168 -18.72 -2.02 4.53
C GLU A 168 -18.33 -0.94 3.50
N VAL A 169 -17.87 0.23 3.97
CA VAL A 169 -17.42 1.32 3.09
C VAL A 169 -16.30 0.85 2.15
N HIS A 170 -15.34 0.07 2.67
CA HIS A 170 -14.26 -0.46 1.84
C HIS A 170 -14.75 -1.47 0.81
N PHE A 171 -15.69 -2.35 1.17
CA PHE A 171 -16.22 -3.37 0.29
C PHE A 171 -17.10 -2.75 -0.80
N GLN A 172 -17.92 -1.76 -0.45
CA GLN A 172 -18.69 -0.98 -1.42
C GLN A 172 -17.79 -0.25 -2.41
N HIS A 173 -16.66 0.31 -1.95
CA HIS A 173 -15.70 0.99 -2.82
C HIS A 173 -15.13 0.06 -3.89
N LEU A 174 -14.79 -1.18 -3.50
CA LEU A 174 -14.23 -2.20 -4.38
C LEU A 174 -15.28 -3.07 -5.07
N LYS A 175 -16.57 -2.88 -4.77
CA LYS A 175 -17.70 -3.68 -5.25
C LYS A 175 -17.55 -5.17 -4.90
N ILE A 176 -17.02 -5.46 -3.72
CA ILE A 176 -16.95 -6.81 -3.17
C ILE A 176 -18.34 -7.15 -2.64
N GLU A 177 -18.86 -8.32 -3.02
CA GLU A 177 -20.12 -8.82 -2.48
C GLU A 177 -19.92 -9.30 -1.04
N ILE A 178 -20.70 -8.75 -0.11
CA ILE A 178 -20.75 -9.27 1.25
C ILE A 178 -21.68 -10.47 1.21
N SER A 179 -21.11 -11.67 1.32
CA SER A 179 -21.90 -12.85 1.61
C SER A 179 -22.47 -12.69 3.02
N GLU A 180 -23.78 -12.40 3.10
CA GLU A 180 -24.55 -12.57 4.34
C GLU A 180 -24.51 -14.07 4.69
N ASP A 181 -23.84 -14.42 5.80
CA ASP A 181 -23.93 -15.75 6.41
C ASP A 181 -25.24 -15.90 7.20
#